data_AF-A0AAW1N1F1-F1
#
_entry.id   AF-A0AAW1N1F1-F1
#
_cell.length_a   1.000
_cell.length_b   1.000
_cell.length_c   1.000
_cell.angle_alpha   90.00
_cell.angle_beta   90.00
_cell.angle_gamma   90.00
#
_symmetry.space_group_name_H-M   'P 1'
#
loop_
_entity.id
_entity.type
_entity.pdbx_description
1 polymer ?
#
loop_
_entity_poly.entity_id
_entity_poly.type
_entity_poly.pdbx_seq_one_letter_code
_entity_poly.pdbx_strand_id
1 'polypeptide(L)'
;MFWEIEEPSVQKIKYSHEKEECLKYFNETTTRDETGQFVVKMPLKDNIEQLGDTYDVALRKFIALEKRLQVNSGLHKQYLTFMKEYEDLGHMTKTNDHNNETVYHDQNKRSQQ
;
A
#
# COMPACT_ATOMS: atom_id res chain seq x y z
N MET A 1 28.51 25.50 13.90
CA MET A 1 28.10 24.08 13.83
C MET A 1 26.75 23.99 14.53
N PHE A 2 25.72 23.50 13.84
CA PHE A 2 24.32 23.54 14.29
C PHE A 2 23.75 22.12 14.55
N TRP A 3 24.64 21.15 14.87
CA TRP A 3 24.28 19.73 15.02
C TRP A 3 24.96 19.05 16.20
N GLU A 4 25.28 19.79 17.26
CA GLU A 4 25.45 19.14 18.56
C GLU A 4 24.06 18.80 19.07
N ILE A 5 23.70 17.53 18.93
CA ILE A 5 22.47 16.96 19.48
C ILE A 5 22.57 17.10 20.99
N GLU A 6 21.81 18.04 21.55
CA GLU A 6 21.50 18.04 22.98
C GLU A 6 20.76 16.73 23.27
N GLU A 7 21.45 15.79 23.90
CA GLU A 7 20.86 14.56 24.41
C GLU A 7 20.05 14.97 25.65
N PRO A 8 18.70 15.03 25.59
CA PRO A 8 17.94 15.43 26.77
C PRO A 8 18.14 14.35 27.83
N SER A 9 18.52 14.78 29.04
CA SER A 9 18.61 13.90 30.20
C SER A 9 17.38 12.99 30.25
N VAL A 10 17.59 11.68 30.44
CA VAL A 10 16.55 10.63 30.47
C VAL A 10 15.64 10.82 31.68
N GLN A 11 14.92 11.94 31.74
CA GLN A 11 13.79 12.11 32.62
C GLN A 11 12.66 11.29 31.99
N LYS A 12 11.97 10.49 32.81
CA LYS A 12 10.77 9.75 32.39
C LYS A 12 9.69 10.76 32.02
N ILE A 13 9.74 11.29 30.80
CA ILE A 13 8.70 12.13 30.23
C ILE A 13 7.47 11.23 30.14
N LYS A 14 6.46 11.51 30.96
CA LYS A 14 5.13 10.93 30.76
C LYS A 14 4.65 11.43 29.40
N TYR A 15 4.57 10.52 28.44
CA TYR A 15 4.06 10.84 27.12
C TYR A 15 2.55 11.10 27.23
N SER A 16 2.01 11.94 26.34
CA SER A 16 0.56 11.98 26.14
C SER A 16 0.12 10.62 25.59
N HIS A 17 -1.14 10.24 25.84
CA HIS A 17 -1.68 8.97 25.36
C HIS A 17 -1.47 8.77 23.85
N GLU A 18 -1.74 9.82 23.06
CA GLU A 18 -1.50 9.85 21.61
C GLU A 18 -0.02 9.58 21.24
N LYS A 19 0.93 10.11 22.02
CA LYS A 19 2.36 9.90 21.78
C LYS A 19 2.80 8.48 22.15
N GLU A 20 2.20 7.87 23.17
CA GLU A 20 2.42 6.46 23.50
C GLU A 20 1.90 5.54 22.40
N GLU A 21 0.71 5.80 21.86
CA GLU A 21 0.13 5.04 20.76
C GLU A 21 0.96 5.16 19.48
N CYS A 22 1.42 6.37 19.15
CA CYS A 22 2.30 6.61 18.01
C CYS A 22 3.63 5.86 18.13
N LEU A 23 4.28 5.92 19.30
CA LEU A 23 5.53 5.19 19.56
C LEU A 23 5.34 3.69 19.50
N LYS A 24 4.24 3.18 20.07
CA LYS A 24 3.89 1.76 20.00
C LYS A 24 3.70 1.32 18.55
N TYR A 25 2.92 2.08 17.77
CA TYR A 25 2.70 1.80 16.35
C TYR A 25 4.02 1.82 15.58
N PHE A 26 4.87 2.82 15.78
CA PHE A 26 6.18 2.92 15.13
C PHE A 26 7.04 1.68 15.43
N ASN A 27 7.16 1.28 16.70
CA ASN A 27 7.94 0.11 17.10
C ASN A 27 7.38 -1.20 16.53
N GLU A 28 6.06 -1.32 16.40
CA GLU A 28 5.40 -2.51 15.85
C GLU A 28 5.50 -2.60 14.33
N THR A 29 5.62 -1.47 13.64
CA THR A 29 5.45 -1.39 12.18
C THR A 29 6.69 -0.96 11.41
N THR A 30 7.71 -0.46 12.11
CA THR A 30 8.95 0.01 11.51
C THR A 30 10.07 -0.94 11.88
N THR A 31 10.58 -1.66 10.89
CA THR A 31 11.75 -2.53 11.02
C THR A 31 12.86 -2.10 10.07
N ARG A 32 14.01 -2.76 10.15
CA ARG A 32 15.07 -2.63 9.15
C ARG A 32 15.24 -3.94 8.40
N ASP A 33 15.44 -3.87 7.09
CA ASP A 33 15.82 -5.03 6.29
C ASP A 33 17.31 -5.36 6.44
N GLU A 34 17.75 -6.45 5.81
CA GLU A 34 19.14 -6.92 5.82
C GLU A 34 20.13 -5.92 5.20
N THR A 35 19.64 -4.97 4.39
CA THR A 35 20.42 -3.89 3.77
C THR A 35 20.48 -2.62 4.62
N GLY A 36 19.76 -2.60 5.74
CA GLY A 36 19.66 -1.47 6.65
C GLY A 36 18.60 -0.42 6.28
N GLN A 37 17.75 -0.70 5.28
CA GLN A 37 16.66 0.19 4.89
C GLN A 37 15.47 0.04 5.85
N PHE A 38 14.76 1.14 6.09
CA PHE A 38 13.55 1.11 6.92
C PHE A 38 12.38 0.50 6.14
N VAL A 39 11.78 -0.53 6.71
CA VAL A 39 10.52 -1.12 6.26
C VAL A 39 9.43 -0.62 7.18
N VAL A 40 8.55 0.23 6.65
CA VAL A 40 7.44 0.83 7.40
C VAL A 40 6.12 0.26 6.91
N LYS A 41 5.23 -0.11 7.84
CA LYS A 41 3.83 -0.33 7.50
C LYS A 41 3.15 1.02 7.31
N MET A 42 2.47 1.19 6.19
CA MET A 42 1.65 2.38 5.96
C MET A 42 0.46 2.37 6.95
N PRO A 43 0.29 3.42 7.77
CA PRO A 43 -0.86 3.52 8.66
C PRO A 43 -2.14 3.72 7.85
N LEU A 44 -3.12 2.87 8.12
CA LEU A 44 -4.48 3.07 7.65
C LEU A 44 -5.20 3.94 8.67
N LYS A 45 -5.77 5.04 8.21
CA LYS A 45 -6.36 6.08 9.06
C LYS A 45 -7.60 5.58 9.82
N ASP A 46 -8.31 4.60 9.26
CA ASP A 46 -9.61 4.12 9.72
C ASP A 46 -9.76 2.59 9.54
N ASN A 47 -10.89 2.04 9.98
CA ASN A 47 -11.25 0.64 9.76
C ASN A 47 -11.20 0.31 8.26
N ILE A 48 -10.45 -0.73 7.89
CA ILE A 48 -10.29 -1.25 6.52
C ILE A 48 -11.64 -1.50 5.86
N GLU A 49 -12.67 -1.87 6.64
CA GLU A 49 -14.03 -2.10 6.17
C GLU A 49 -14.69 -0.85 5.55
N GLN A 50 -14.23 0.36 5.88
CA GLN A 50 -14.72 1.60 5.26
C GLN A 50 -14.25 1.77 3.81
N LEU A 51 -13.22 1.03 3.37
CA LEU A 51 -12.73 1.10 1.99
C LEU A 51 -13.78 0.63 0.99
N GLY A 52 -14.77 -0.14 1.45
CA GLY A 52 -15.90 -0.62 0.65
C GLY A 52 -15.49 -1.55 -0.50
N ASP A 53 -16.46 -1.94 -1.31
CA ASP A 53 -16.17 -2.68 -2.54
C ASP A 53 -15.72 -1.73 -3.64
N THR A 54 -14.42 -1.75 -3.93
CA THR A 54 -13.79 -0.94 -4.98
C THR A 54 -13.53 -1.73 -6.26
N TYR A 55 -13.87 -3.02 -6.30
CA TYR A 55 -13.53 -3.91 -7.41
C TYR A 55 -14.11 -3.42 -8.73
N ASP A 56 -15.41 -3.13 -8.76
CA ASP A 56 -16.09 -2.66 -9.97
C ASP A 56 -15.53 -1.33 -10.47
N VAL A 57 -15.11 -0.45 -9.55
CA VAL A 57 -14.47 0.82 -9.91
C VAL A 57 -13.10 0.57 -10.52
N ALA A 58 -12.28 -0.29 -9.91
CA ALA A 58 -10.97 -0.66 -10.40
C ALA A 58 -11.05 -1.35 -11.78
N LEU A 59 -11.99 -2.27 -11.96
CA LEU A 59 -12.23 -2.98 -13.22
C LEU A 59 -12.63 -2.02 -14.33
N ARG A 60 -13.57 -1.11 -14.08
CA ARG A 60 -13.96 -0.09 -15.06
C ARG A 60 -12.77 0.79 -15.47
N LYS A 61 -11.93 1.19 -14.52
CA LYS A 61 -10.71 1.96 -14.78
C LYS A 61 -9.70 1.18 -15.61
N PHE A 62 -9.52 -0.11 -15.31
CA PHE A 62 -8.64 -1.00 -16.07
C PHE A 62 -9.11 -1.13 -17.52
N ILE A 63 -10.38 -1.44 -17.76
CA ILE A 63 -10.94 -1.56 -19.12
C ILE A 63 -10.81 -0.24 -19.89
N ALA A 64 -11.04 0.90 -19.24
CA ALA A 64 -10.88 2.21 -19.86
C ALA A 64 -9.42 2.48 -20.28
N LEU A 65 -8.45 2.08 -19.45
CA LEU A 65 -7.03 2.16 -19.79
C LEU A 65 -6.71 1.30 -21.02
N GLU A 66 -7.13 0.04 -21.03
CA GLU A 66 -6.90 -0.89 -22.14
C GLU A 66 -7.41 -0.32 -23.47
N LYS A 67 -8.65 0.19 -23.49
CA LYS A 67 -9.22 0.84 -24.70
C LYS A 67 -8.37 2.01 -25.17
N ARG A 68 -7.88 2.84 -24.26
CA ARG A 68 -7.04 4.00 -24.59
C ARG A 68 -5.70 3.57 -25.18
N LEU A 69 -5.11 2.50 -24.65
CA LEU A 69 -3.85 1.94 -25.16
C LEU A 69 -4.03 1.32 -26.54
N GLN A 70 -5.15 0.63 -26.79
CA GLN A 70 -5.45 0.06 -28.11
C GLN A 70 -5.56 1.11 -29.22
N VAL A 71 -6.15 2.27 -28.92
CA VAL A 71 -6.33 3.35 -29.91
C VAL A 71 -5.03 4.13 -30.14
N ASN A 72 -4.21 4.31 -29.10
CA ASN A 72 -2.99 5.10 -29.17
C ASN A 72 -1.73 4.22 -29.04
N SER A 73 -1.20 3.82 -30.20
CA SER A 73 -0.01 2.95 -30.29
C SER A 73 1.25 3.57 -29.64
N GLY A 74 1.40 4.89 -29.70
CA GLY A 74 2.52 5.59 -29.07
C GLY A 74 2.48 5.49 -27.54
N LEU A 75 1.30 5.73 -26.96
CA LEU A 75 1.07 5.60 -25.52
C LEU A 75 1.24 4.14 -25.07
N HIS A 76 0.73 3.18 -25.85
CA HIS A 76 0.88 1.75 -25.56
C HIS A 76 2.35 1.33 -25.48
N LYS A 77 3.18 1.78 -26.43
CA LYS A 77 4.62 1.48 -26.40
C LYS A 77 5.29 2.04 -25.14
N GLN A 78 4.99 3.28 -24.75
CA GLN A 78 5.54 3.89 -23.54
C GLN A 78 5.11 3.15 -22.28
N TYR A 79 3.83 2.77 -22.19
CA TYR A 79 3.30 2.00 -21.08
C TYR A 79 4.00 0.65 -20.91
N LEU A 80 4.21 -0.09 -22.02
CA LEU A 80 4.92 -1.37 -21.99
C LEU A 80 6.39 -1.22 -21.56
N THR A 81 7.08 -0.20 -22.08
CA THR A 81 8.46 0.09 -21.66
C THR A 81 8.55 0.36 -20.16
N PHE A 82 7.64 1.18 -19.63
CA PHE A 82 7.58 1.48 -18.20
C PHE A 82 7.28 0.24 -17.36
N MET A 83 6.30 -0.58 -17.75
CA MET A 83 5.95 -1.79 -16.99
C MET A 83 7.10 -2.78 -16.93
N LYS A 84 7.88 -2.90 -18.01
CA LYS A 84 9.09 -3.71 -18.01
C LYS A 84 10.16 -3.14 -17.07
N GLU A 85 10.43 -1.85 -17.13
CA GLU A 85 11.38 -1.21 -16.21
C GLU A 85 10.95 -1.39 -14.74
N TYR A 86 9.65 -1.26 -14.47
CA TYR A 86 9.08 -1.45 -13.13
C TYR A 86 9.26 -2.89 -12.61
N GLU A 87 9.14 -3.89 -13.49
CA GLU A 87 9.46 -5.29 -13.19
C GLU A 87 10.97 -5.51 -13.01
N ASP A 88 11.81 -4.97 -13.91
CA ASP A 88 13.27 -5.10 -13.87
C ASP A 88 13.86 -4.47 -12.59
N LEU A 89 13.23 -3.41 -12.07
CA LEU A 89 13.55 -2.76 -10.78
C LEU A 89 13.07 -3.57 -9.56
N GLY A 90 12.37 -4.68 -9.76
CA GLY A 90 11.82 -5.51 -8.68
C GLY A 90 10.61 -4.87 -7.97
N HIS A 91 9.98 -3.85 -8.58
CA HIS A 91 8.77 -3.23 -8.02
C HIS A 91 7.50 -4.01 -8.38
N MET A 92 7.58 -4.95 -9.31
CA MET A 92 6.50 -5.86 -9.68
C MET A 92 7.06 -7.26 -9.90
N THR A 93 6.30 -8.27 -9.52
CA THR A 93 6.63 -9.68 -9.77
C THR A 93 5.37 -10.42 -10.14
N LYS A 94 5.49 -11.39 -11.06
CA LYS A 94 4.37 -12.24 -11.43
C LYS A 94 3.93 -13.11 -10.24
N THR A 95 2.65 -13.05 -9.89
CA THR A 95 2.06 -13.95 -8.88
C THR A 95 1.87 -15.36 -9.46
N ASN A 96 2.16 -16.38 -8.66
CA ASN A 96 1.87 -17.77 -8.98
C ASN A 96 0.46 -18.10 -8.52
N ASP A 97 -0.55 -17.77 -9.33
CA ASP A 97 -1.94 -18.07 -8.98
C ASP A 97 -2.24 -19.58 -9.12
N HIS A 98 -2.14 -20.30 -8.01
CA HIS A 98 -2.69 -21.65 -7.85
C HIS A 98 -3.70 -21.79 -6.70
N ASN A 99 -4.08 -20.70 -6.01
CA ASN A 99 -5.18 -20.73 -5.05
C ASN A 99 -6.28 -19.75 -5.45
N ASN A 100 -7.29 -20.28 -6.15
CA ASN A 100 -8.60 -19.67 -6.33
C ASN A 100 -9.38 -19.64 -5.00
N GLU A 101 -8.81 -19.03 -3.96
CA GLU A 101 -9.53 -18.63 -2.76
C GLU A 101 -9.28 -17.14 -2.52
N THR A 102 -9.61 -16.36 -3.54
CA THR A 102 -10.24 -15.07 -3.30
C THR A 102 -11.49 -15.33 -2.45
N VAL A 103 -11.34 -15.24 -1.13
CA VAL A 103 -12.45 -15.15 -0.18
C VAL A 103 -13.18 -13.85 -0.50
N TYR A 104 -14.05 -13.91 -1.50
CA TYR A 104 -14.97 -12.85 -1.84
C TYR A 104 -16.07 -12.86 -0.78
N HIS A 105 -16.12 -11.84 0.07
CA HIS A 105 -17.30 -11.57 0.87
C HIS A 105 -18.41 -11.01 -0.04
N ASP A 106 -19.04 -11.88 -0.82
CA ASP A 106 -20.32 -11.57 -1.46
C ASP A 106 -21.41 -11.60 -0.36
N GLN A 107 -21.75 -10.43 0.17
CA GLN A 107 -22.91 -10.24 1.03
C GLN A 107 -24.08 -9.58 0.28
N ASN A 108 -24.25 -9.81 -1.04
CA ASN A 108 -25.46 -9.35 -1.72
C ASN A 108 -26.47 -10.48 -1.96
N LYS A 109 -27.07 -10.96 -0.87
CA LYS A 109 -28.38 -11.60 -0.89
C LYS A 109 -29.30 -10.99 0.16
N ARG A 110 -29.72 -9.74 -0.05
CA ARG A 110 -31.01 -9.25 0.45
C ARG A 110 -31.61 -8.24 -0.51
N SER A 111 -32.41 -8.73 -1.45
CA SER A 111 -33.55 -8.00 -2.03
C SER A 111 -34.35 -8.98 -2.91
N GLN A 112 -34.99 -9.97 -2.28
CA GLN A 112 -36.27 -10.50 -2.75
C GLN A 112 -37.05 -10.97 -1.52
N GLN A 113 -37.80 -10.03 -0.93
CA GLN A 113 -39.13 -10.29 -0.41
C GLN A 113 -39.95 -9.01 -0.54
#